data_AF-A0A0D6JUE2-F1
#
_entry.id   AF-A0A0D6JUE2-F1
#
_cell.length_a   1.000
_cell.length_b   1.000
_cell.length_c   1.000
_cell.angle_alpha   90.00
_cell.angle_beta   90.00
_cell.angle_gamma   90.00
#
_symmetry.space_group_name_H-M   'P 1'
#
loop_
_entity.id
_entity.type
_entity.pdbx_description
1 polymer ?
#
loop_
_entity_poly.entity_id
_entity_poly.type
_entity_poly.pdbx_seq_one_letter_code
_entity_poly.pdbx_strand_id
1 'polypeptide(L)'
;MDEKTAELRDIFIEATGSDTVTEQQSESRGSLADVDDPEAVRERVRGIVATMRERYAFDTDLGDDALVALVVGFFDGDSDADLAVELDASPEAVRTARFDLHLVRDADREFPFDADRFDSLLVDGADDETIAETLEVPVEVVSECRPVAEADIRSSRANYRFRDDFAELLTDDDLSNRLAEDARRDGLREATEDIETDVSL
;
A
#
# COMPACT_ATOMS: atom_id res chain seq x y z
N MET A 1 -47.03 -14.78 -33.89
CA MET A 1 -46.79 -15.15 -32.48
C MET A 1 -46.95 -16.65 -32.42
N ASP A 2 -45.84 -17.37 -32.28
CA ASP A 2 -45.81 -18.82 -32.32
C ASP A 2 -46.52 -19.39 -31.09
N GLU A 3 -47.39 -20.38 -31.30
CA GLU A 3 -48.15 -21.08 -30.23
C GLU A 3 -47.22 -21.61 -29.11
N LYS A 4 -45.97 -21.90 -29.46
CA LYS A 4 -44.93 -22.38 -28.54
C LYS A 4 -44.48 -21.35 -27.49
N THR A 5 -44.65 -20.05 -27.73
CA THR A 5 -44.29 -18.99 -26.79
C THR A 5 -45.37 -18.76 -25.74
N ALA A 6 -46.62 -19.13 -26.04
CA ALA A 6 -47.73 -19.06 -25.07
C ALA A 6 -47.61 -20.18 -24.03
N GLU A 7 -47.31 -21.41 -24.48
CA GLU A 7 -47.20 -22.58 -23.60
C GLU A 7 -46.10 -22.44 -22.52
N LEU A 8 -44.95 -21.83 -22.86
CA LEU A 8 -43.88 -21.58 -21.90
C LEU A 8 -44.26 -20.53 -20.83
N ARG A 9 -45.18 -19.63 -21.16
CA ARG A 9 -45.62 -18.58 -20.26
C ARG A 9 -46.60 -19.11 -19.22
N ASP A 10 -47.53 -19.98 -19.64
CA ASP A 10 -48.47 -20.66 -18.74
C ASP A 10 -47.75 -21.55 -17.71
N ILE A 11 -46.69 -22.27 -18.11
CA ILE A 11 -45.89 -23.10 -17.20
C ILE A 11 -45.20 -22.27 -16.11
N PHE A 12 -44.69 -21.07 -16.45
CA PHE A 12 -43.98 -20.21 -15.48
C PHE A 12 -44.93 -19.61 -14.44
N ILE A 13 -46.14 -19.23 -14.86
CA ILE A 13 -47.18 -18.65 -13.99
C ILE A 13 -47.74 -19.70 -13.03
N GLU A 14 -47.96 -20.94 -13.49
CA GLU A 14 -48.44 -22.03 -12.62
C GLU A 14 -47.44 -22.36 -11.51
N ALA A 15 -46.13 -22.32 -11.81
CA ALA A 15 -45.08 -22.68 -10.85
C ALA A 15 -44.75 -21.57 -9.83
N THR A 16 -44.87 -20.29 -10.23
CA THR A 16 -44.39 -19.16 -9.42
C THR A 16 -45.52 -18.27 -8.88
N GLY A 17 -46.74 -18.42 -9.39
CA GLY A 17 -47.91 -17.64 -8.97
C GLY A 17 -47.82 -16.14 -9.25
N SER A 18 -46.85 -15.69 -10.06
CA SER A 18 -46.63 -14.28 -10.40
C SER A 18 -46.21 -14.13 -11.86
N ASP A 19 -46.93 -13.28 -12.60
CA ASP A 19 -46.60 -12.86 -13.97
C ASP A 19 -45.40 -11.89 -14.04
N THR A 20 -44.88 -11.47 -12.89
CA THR A 20 -43.85 -10.44 -12.76
C THR A 20 -42.62 -10.97 -12.04
N VAL A 21 -41.49 -10.91 -12.73
CA VAL A 21 -40.14 -11.08 -12.18
C VAL A 21 -39.71 -9.72 -11.65
N THR A 22 -39.90 -9.48 -10.35
CA THR A 22 -39.23 -8.38 -9.66
C THR A 22 -38.44 -8.97 -8.51
N GLU A 23 -37.20 -9.36 -8.78
CA GLU A 23 -36.22 -9.53 -7.72
C GLU A 23 -35.98 -8.13 -7.13
N GLN A 24 -36.48 -7.90 -5.91
CA GLN A 24 -36.10 -6.73 -5.13
C GLN A 24 -34.63 -6.91 -4.76
N GLN A 25 -33.75 -6.29 -5.53
CA GLN A 25 -32.36 -6.13 -5.16
C GLN A 25 -32.29 -5.27 -3.90
N SER A 26 -32.06 -5.92 -2.76
CA SER A 26 -31.67 -5.22 -1.54
C SER A 26 -30.24 -4.72 -1.71
N GLU A 27 -30.08 -3.43 -1.95
CA GLU A 27 -28.78 -2.76 -1.92
C GLU A 27 -28.18 -2.89 -0.51
N SER A 28 -27.09 -3.63 -0.38
CA SER A 28 -26.27 -3.57 0.83
C SER A 28 -24.79 -3.78 0.51
N ARG A 29 -24.05 -2.70 0.79
CA ARG A 29 -22.60 -2.52 0.98
C ARG A 29 -21.75 -2.13 -0.23
N GLY A 30 -21.24 -0.89 -0.16
CA GLY A 30 -20.04 -0.42 -0.86
C GLY A 30 -20.33 0.18 -2.22
N SER A 31 -20.63 1.48 -2.25
CA SER A 31 -20.63 2.24 -3.51
C SER A 31 -19.21 2.21 -4.08
N LEU A 32 -19.08 1.81 -5.34
CA LEU A 32 -17.82 1.85 -6.11
C LEU A 32 -17.25 3.27 -6.27
N ALA A 33 -17.94 4.30 -5.76
CA ALA A 33 -17.49 5.69 -5.79
C ALA A 33 -16.55 6.07 -4.63
N ASP A 34 -16.46 5.26 -3.57
CA ASP A 34 -15.54 5.48 -2.44
C ASP A 34 -14.13 4.92 -2.70
N VAL A 35 -13.90 4.33 -3.87
CA VAL A 35 -12.62 3.72 -4.26
C VAL A 35 -11.61 4.79 -4.71
N ASP A 36 -12.09 5.90 -5.28
CA ASP A 36 -11.26 7.00 -5.79
C ASP A 36 -11.13 8.19 -4.81
N ASP A 37 -11.68 8.11 -3.59
CA ASP A 37 -11.58 9.19 -2.61
C ASP A 37 -10.27 9.09 -1.80
N PRO A 38 -9.37 10.10 -1.86
CA PRO A 38 -8.07 10.03 -1.21
C PRO A 38 -8.17 9.91 0.32
N GLU A 39 -9.23 10.44 0.91
CA GLU A 39 -9.44 10.37 2.36
C GLU A 39 -9.94 8.98 2.78
N ALA A 40 -10.83 8.38 1.98
CA ALA A 40 -11.25 6.99 2.16
C ALA A 40 -10.06 6.01 2.05
N VAL A 41 -9.14 6.24 1.11
CA VAL A 41 -7.90 5.45 1.00
C VAL A 41 -7.03 5.61 2.25
N ARG A 42 -6.80 6.86 2.71
CA ARG A 42 -6.04 7.12 3.95
C ARG A 42 -6.66 6.47 5.17
N GLU A 43 -7.98 6.44 5.29
CA GLU A 43 -8.66 5.75 6.38
C GLU A 43 -8.47 4.22 6.33
N ARG A 44 -8.44 3.62 5.13
CA ARG A 44 -8.10 2.19 4.99
C ARG A 44 -6.66 1.92 5.38
N VAL A 45 -5.72 2.75 4.94
CA VAL A 45 -4.30 2.67 5.36
C VAL A 45 -4.20 2.77 6.89
N ARG A 46 -4.90 3.73 7.51
CA ARG A 46 -4.97 3.89 8.96
C ARG A 46 -5.47 2.62 9.66
N GLY A 47 -6.49 1.95 9.10
CA GLY A 47 -6.99 0.67 9.61
C GLY A 47 -5.95 -0.46 9.56
N ILE A 48 -5.15 -0.53 8.50
CA ILE A 48 -4.04 -1.50 8.39
C ILE A 48 -2.96 -1.18 9.42
N VAL A 49 -2.53 0.09 9.54
CA VAL A 49 -1.54 0.53 10.53
C VAL A 49 -1.99 0.20 11.96
N ALA A 50 -3.24 0.48 12.30
CA ALA A 50 -3.81 0.14 13.60
C ALA A 50 -3.74 -1.38 13.87
N THR A 51 -4.11 -2.19 12.88
CA THR A 51 -4.00 -3.66 12.98
C THR A 51 -2.56 -4.11 13.19
N MET A 52 -1.58 -3.48 12.54
CA MET A 52 -0.17 -3.76 12.75
C MET A 52 0.29 -3.39 14.16
N ARG A 53 -0.09 -2.22 14.67
CA ARG A 53 0.23 -1.77 16.04
C ARG A 53 -0.38 -2.66 17.12
N GLU A 54 -1.56 -3.25 16.87
CA GLU A 54 -2.16 -4.22 17.79
C GLU A 54 -1.38 -5.54 17.82
N ARG A 55 -0.78 -5.93 16.69
CA ARG A 55 -0.13 -7.23 16.52
C ARG A 55 1.37 -7.21 16.82
N TYR A 56 2.05 -6.09 16.59
CA TYR A 56 3.49 -5.95 16.68
C TYR A 56 3.87 -4.79 17.59
N ALA A 57 5.01 -4.92 18.27
CA ALA A 57 5.65 -3.77 18.90
C ALA A 57 6.27 -2.89 17.80
N PHE A 58 6.05 -1.59 17.92
CA PHE A 58 6.63 -0.58 17.04
C PHE A 58 7.72 0.13 17.84
N ASP A 59 8.91 0.24 17.26
CA ASP A 59 10.02 1.01 17.80
C ASP A 59 9.92 2.50 17.44
N THR A 60 9.12 2.83 16.42
CA THR A 60 8.87 4.22 16.02
C THR A 60 7.98 5.00 16.99
N ASP A 61 8.38 6.24 17.27
CA ASP A 61 7.59 7.23 18.02
C ASP A 61 6.59 8.01 17.15
N LEU A 62 6.55 7.75 15.82
CA LEU A 62 5.63 8.44 14.92
C LEU A 62 4.17 8.09 15.21
N GLY A 63 3.32 9.10 15.28
CA GLY A 63 1.87 8.92 15.43
C GLY A 63 1.20 8.34 14.19
N ASP A 64 -0.02 7.84 14.33
CA ASP A 64 -0.72 7.13 13.24
C ASP A 64 -0.90 7.98 11.98
N ASP A 65 -1.18 9.27 12.10
CA ASP A 65 -1.29 10.17 10.94
C ASP A 65 0.03 10.30 10.18
N ALA A 66 1.16 10.34 10.90
CA ALA A 66 2.49 10.37 10.29
C ALA A 66 2.84 9.03 9.64
N LEU A 67 2.42 7.90 10.24
CA LEU A 67 2.59 6.58 9.64
C LEU A 67 1.76 6.42 8.36
N VAL A 68 0.52 6.92 8.34
CA VAL A 68 -0.31 6.92 7.13
C VAL A 68 0.35 7.73 6.02
N ALA A 69 0.83 8.94 6.32
CA ALA A 69 1.55 9.77 5.35
C ALA A 69 2.83 9.08 4.85
N LEU A 70 3.60 8.45 5.75
CA LEU A 70 4.79 7.66 5.40
C LEU A 70 4.46 6.53 4.43
N VAL A 71 3.40 5.76 4.68
CA VAL A 71 2.99 4.66 3.78
C VAL A 71 2.62 5.22 2.40
N VAL A 72 1.81 6.27 2.35
CA VAL A 72 1.41 6.89 1.07
C VAL A 72 2.63 7.35 0.27
N GLY A 73 3.47 8.21 0.85
CA GLY A 73 4.66 8.71 0.17
C GLY A 73 5.66 7.59 -0.20
N PHE A 74 5.75 6.53 0.62
CA PHE A 74 6.56 5.35 0.27
C PHE A 74 6.10 4.69 -1.05
N PHE A 75 4.80 4.52 -1.24
CA PHE A 75 4.24 3.93 -2.46
C PHE A 75 4.22 4.91 -3.65
N ASP A 76 4.20 6.23 -3.39
CA ASP A 76 4.44 7.27 -4.39
C ASP A 76 5.91 7.34 -4.85
N GLY A 77 6.80 6.67 -4.13
CA GLY A 77 8.22 6.54 -4.47
C GLY A 77 9.15 7.54 -3.78
N ASP A 78 8.66 8.25 -2.75
CA ASP A 78 9.46 9.18 -1.97
C ASP A 78 10.61 8.46 -1.25
N SER A 79 11.76 9.14 -1.14
CA SER A 79 12.91 8.62 -0.40
C SER A 79 12.74 8.83 1.11
N ASP A 80 13.56 8.14 1.92
CA ASP A 80 13.55 8.37 3.38
C ASP A 80 13.92 9.82 3.74
N ALA A 81 14.68 10.51 2.89
CA ALA A 81 15.04 11.91 3.10
C ALA A 81 13.86 12.85 2.78
N ASP A 82 13.08 12.57 1.74
CA ASP A 82 11.91 13.37 1.37
C ASP A 82 10.82 13.22 2.44
N LEU A 83 10.53 11.98 2.84
CA LEU A 83 9.59 11.65 3.92
C LEU A 83 10.02 12.27 5.26
N ALA A 84 11.32 12.29 5.56
CA ALA A 84 11.82 12.92 6.79
C ALA A 84 11.53 14.42 6.84
N VAL A 85 11.66 15.12 5.70
CA VAL A 85 11.33 16.54 5.59
C VAL A 85 9.82 16.76 5.75
N GLU A 86 9.01 15.95 5.09
CA GLU A 86 7.55 16.07 5.16
C GLU A 86 7.00 15.82 6.58
N LEU A 87 7.55 14.82 7.26
CA LEU A 87 7.09 14.38 8.57
C LEU A 87 7.74 15.13 9.74
N ASP A 88 8.63 16.10 9.46
CA ASP A 88 9.45 16.80 10.46
C ASP A 88 10.19 15.81 11.40
N ALA A 89 10.79 14.79 10.80
CA ALA A 89 11.45 13.67 11.48
C ALA A 89 12.89 13.46 10.98
N SER A 90 13.65 12.59 11.64
CA SER A 90 14.96 12.17 11.12
C SER A 90 14.81 11.06 10.07
N PRO A 91 15.72 10.94 9.09
CA PRO A 91 15.73 9.81 8.16
C PRO A 91 15.81 8.45 8.86
N GLU A 92 16.49 8.39 10.00
CA GLU A 92 16.56 7.19 10.84
C GLU A 92 15.20 6.85 11.44
N ALA A 93 14.46 7.83 11.97
CA ALA A 93 13.11 7.61 12.50
C ALA A 93 12.13 7.14 11.41
N VAL A 94 12.25 7.69 10.19
CA VAL A 94 11.48 7.23 9.01
C VAL A 94 11.84 5.79 8.67
N ARG A 95 13.14 5.46 8.60
CA ARG A 95 13.61 4.10 8.30
C ARG A 95 13.09 3.09 9.34
N THR A 96 13.17 3.42 10.63
CA THR A 96 12.61 2.60 11.71
C THR A 96 11.11 2.40 11.55
N ALA A 97 10.35 3.47 11.31
CA ALA A 97 8.91 3.38 11.08
C ALA A 97 8.55 2.52 9.87
N ARG A 98 9.34 2.61 8.79
CA ARG A 98 9.20 1.79 7.58
C ARG A 98 9.34 0.31 7.91
N PHE A 99 10.35 -0.05 8.71
CA PHE A 99 10.60 -1.43 9.13
C PHE A 99 9.51 -1.97 10.07
N ASP A 100 8.99 -1.13 10.96
CA ASP A 100 7.81 -1.48 11.78
C ASP A 100 6.58 -1.78 10.94
N LEU A 101 6.41 -1.04 9.84
CA LEU A 101 5.35 -1.24 8.85
C LEU A 101 5.67 -2.34 7.83
N HIS A 102 6.75 -3.11 8.02
CA HIS A 102 7.20 -4.16 7.11
C HIS A 102 7.52 -3.67 5.68
N LEU A 103 7.82 -2.38 5.53
CA LEU A 103 8.17 -1.72 4.29
C LEU A 103 9.69 -1.69 4.11
N VAL A 104 10.24 -2.76 3.53
CA VAL A 104 11.68 -2.89 3.25
C VAL A 104 11.92 -2.74 1.75
N ARG A 105 12.78 -1.79 1.36
CA ARG A 105 13.17 -1.55 -0.05
C ARG A 105 14.26 -2.54 -0.46
N ASP A 106 14.43 -2.72 -1.76
CA ASP A 106 15.51 -3.58 -2.28
C ASP A 106 16.89 -3.07 -1.89
N ALA A 107 17.09 -1.75 -1.85
CA ALA A 107 18.34 -1.13 -1.39
C ALA A 107 18.64 -1.39 0.10
N ASP A 108 17.62 -1.69 0.92
CA ASP A 108 17.86 -2.04 2.33
C ASP A 108 18.46 -3.44 2.45
N ARG A 109 18.22 -4.33 1.47
CA ARG A 109 18.63 -5.75 1.46
C ARG A 109 20.02 -5.98 0.86
N GLU A 110 20.77 -4.92 0.60
CA GLU A 110 22.14 -4.98 0.05
C GLU A 110 23.15 -5.35 1.14
N PHE A 111 23.06 -6.58 1.65
CA PHE A 111 23.98 -7.09 2.68
C PHE A 111 25.36 -7.43 2.11
N PRO A 112 26.45 -7.17 2.84
CA PRO A 112 27.81 -7.54 2.42
C PRO A 112 28.15 -9.03 2.65
N PHE A 113 27.15 -9.84 3.03
CA PHE A 113 27.27 -11.25 3.38
C PHE A 113 26.05 -12.04 2.87
N ASP A 114 26.05 -13.36 3.10
CA ASP A 114 24.94 -14.24 2.71
C ASP A 114 23.69 -13.99 3.57
N ALA A 115 22.62 -13.49 2.93
CA ALA A 115 21.37 -13.11 3.57
C ALA A 115 20.64 -14.32 4.17
N ASP A 116 20.57 -15.45 3.45
CA ASP A 116 19.90 -16.66 3.91
C ASP A 116 20.55 -17.20 5.20
N ARG A 117 21.89 -17.13 5.27
CA ARG A 117 22.64 -17.51 6.46
C ARG A 117 22.40 -16.53 7.62
N PHE A 118 22.33 -15.24 7.35
CA PHE A 118 22.01 -14.24 8.37
C PHE A 118 20.62 -14.46 8.96
N ASP A 119 19.61 -14.65 8.09
CA ASP A 119 18.23 -14.94 8.50
C ASP A 119 18.13 -16.19 9.36
N SER A 120 18.84 -17.27 8.98
CA SER A 120 18.86 -18.50 9.79
C SER A 120 19.39 -18.23 11.20
N LEU A 121 20.47 -17.47 11.34
CA LEU A 121 21.06 -17.16 12.65
C LEU A 121 20.14 -16.28 13.51
N LEU A 122 19.45 -15.32 12.89
CA LEU A 122 18.46 -14.50 13.58
C LEU A 122 17.27 -15.33 14.07
N VAL A 123 16.78 -16.26 13.24
CA VAL A 123 15.69 -17.18 13.61
C VAL A 123 16.11 -18.12 14.74
N ASP A 124 17.36 -18.55 14.74
CA ASP A 124 17.95 -19.37 15.81
C ASP A 124 18.22 -18.57 17.10
N GLY A 125 18.04 -17.25 17.07
CA GLY A 125 18.17 -16.36 18.22
C GLY A 125 19.62 -16.01 18.58
N ALA A 126 20.53 -16.04 17.61
CA ALA A 126 21.92 -15.63 17.82
C ALA A 126 22.03 -14.12 18.12
N ASP A 127 22.92 -13.78 19.05
CA ASP A 127 23.30 -12.38 19.33
C ASP A 127 24.25 -11.82 18.26
N ASP A 128 24.43 -10.50 18.27
CA ASP A 128 25.24 -9.79 17.26
C ASP A 128 26.69 -10.27 17.24
N GLU A 129 27.28 -10.59 18.39
CA GLU A 129 28.66 -11.06 18.49
C GLU A 129 28.84 -12.43 17.81
N THR A 130 27.92 -13.35 18.09
CA THR A 130 27.90 -14.69 17.49
C THR A 130 27.68 -14.62 15.98
N ILE A 131 26.76 -13.76 15.53
CA ILE A 131 26.51 -13.56 14.10
C ILE A 131 27.75 -12.97 13.41
N ALA A 132 28.36 -11.94 14.00
CA ALA A 132 29.54 -11.28 13.48
C ALA A 132 30.70 -12.26 13.29
N GLU A 133 30.97 -13.10 14.29
CA GLU A 133 31.96 -14.17 14.20
C GLU A 133 31.61 -15.17 13.08
N THR A 134 30.35 -15.58 13.00
CA THR A 134 29.89 -16.61 12.06
C THR A 134 29.93 -16.15 10.60
N LEU A 135 29.59 -14.88 10.36
CA LEU A 135 29.58 -14.24 9.04
C LEU A 135 30.92 -13.57 8.69
N GLU A 136 31.88 -13.57 9.62
CA GLU A 136 33.21 -12.97 9.48
C GLU A 136 33.14 -11.46 9.15
N VAL A 137 32.24 -10.73 9.82
CA VAL A 137 32.05 -9.28 9.66
C VAL A 137 32.13 -8.55 11.00
N PRO A 138 32.36 -7.22 11.01
CA PRO A 138 32.29 -6.43 12.24
C PRO A 138 30.89 -6.45 12.86
N VAL A 139 30.82 -6.39 14.19
CA VAL A 139 29.55 -6.38 14.93
C VAL A 139 28.67 -5.19 14.54
N GLU A 140 29.29 -4.06 14.21
CA GLU A 140 28.59 -2.86 13.76
C GLU A 140 27.83 -3.10 12.46
N VAL A 141 28.39 -3.91 11.55
CA VAL A 141 27.69 -4.26 10.30
C VAL A 141 26.45 -5.11 10.61
N VAL A 142 26.54 -6.03 11.58
CA VAL A 142 25.40 -6.84 12.01
C VAL A 142 24.32 -5.96 12.61
N SER A 143 24.68 -5.06 13.53
CA SER A 143 23.72 -4.17 14.18
C SER A 143 22.99 -3.25 13.18
N GLU A 144 23.69 -2.77 12.14
CA GLU A 144 23.07 -1.98 11.06
C GLU A 144 22.12 -2.81 10.18
N CYS A 145 22.46 -4.08 9.91
CA CYS A 145 21.68 -4.95 9.03
C CYS A 145 20.50 -5.63 9.75
N ARG A 146 20.58 -5.84 11.06
CA ARG A 146 19.59 -6.59 11.85
C ARG A 146 18.17 -6.04 11.72
N PRO A 147 17.91 -4.73 11.87
CA PRO A 147 16.54 -4.20 11.76
C PRO A 147 15.90 -4.51 10.41
N VAL A 148 16.69 -4.53 9.33
CA VAL A 148 16.23 -4.86 7.97
C VAL A 148 15.78 -6.32 7.91
N ALA A 149 16.66 -7.24 8.30
CA ALA A 149 16.38 -8.67 8.25
C ALA A 149 15.24 -9.06 9.19
N GLU A 150 15.18 -8.48 10.39
CA GLU A 150 14.07 -8.71 11.32
C GLU A 150 12.73 -8.22 10.75
N ALA A 151 12.70 -7.08 10.06
CA ALA A 151 11.51 -6.61 9.37
C ALA A 151 11.09 -7.55 8.21
N ASP A 152 12.03 -8.03 7.40
CA ASP A 152 11.76 -8.98 6.33
C ASP A 152 11.28 -10.34 6.86
N ILE A 153 11.88 -10.86 7.95
CA ILE A 153 11.42 -12.08 8.62
C ILE A 153 10.00 -11.90 9.16
N ARG A 154 9.69 -10.76 9.81
CA ARG A 154 8.34 -10.45 10.29
C ARG A 154 7.34 -10.37 9.13
N SER A 155 7.71 -9.72 8.04
CA SER A 155 6.88 -9.62 6.83
C SER A 155 6.61 -11.00 6.22
N SER A 156 7.66 -11.81 6.06
CA SER A 156 7.59 -13.18 5.54
C SER A 156 6.70 -14.08 6.41
N ARG A 157 6.81 -14.00 7.74
CA ARG A 157 5.95 -14.73 8.69
C ARG A 157 4.48 -14.31 8.61
N ALA A 158 4.21 -13.07 8.19
CA ALA A 158 2.87 -12.60 7.88
C ALA A 158 2.43 -12.94 6.44
N ASN A 159 3.22 -13.71 5.69
CA ASN A 159 3.05 -13.97 4.25
C ASN A 159 2.97 -12.69 3.42
N TYR A 160 3.72 -11.65 3.80
CA TYR A 160 3.74 -10.33 3.17
C TYR A 160 2.41 -9.58 3.18
N ARG A 161 1.39 -10.10 3.87
CA ARG A 161 0.02 -9.59 3.84
C ARG A 161 -0.10 -8.08 4.01
N PHE A 162 0.58 -7.48 4.98
CA PHE A 162 0.44 -6.04 5.23
C PHE A 162 1.01 -5.19 4.08
N ARG A 163 2.16 -5.60 3.55
CA ARG A 163 2.76 -4.95 2.38
C ARG A 163 1.86 -5.12 1.15
N ASP A 164 1.30 -6.30 0.96
CA ASP A 164 0.38 -6.59 -0.15
C ASP A 164 -0.92 -5.81 -0.01
N ASP A 165 -1.50 -5.73 1.20
CA ASP A 165 -2.70 -4.94 1.50
C ASP A 165 -2.46 -3.44 1.21
N PHE A 166 -1.27 -2.90 1.58
CA PHE A 166 -0.91 -1.52 1.21
C PHE A 166 -0.71 -1.36 -0.31
N ALA A 167 -0.03 -2.31 -0.95
CA ALA A 167 0.22 -2.25 -2.39
C ALA A 167 -1.09 -2.33 -3.19
N GLU A 168 -2.02 -3.22 -2.82
CA GLU A 168 -3.33 -3.31 -3.45
C GLU A 168 -4.07 -1.96 -3.39
N LEU A 169 -4.07 -1.32 -2.21
CA LEU A 169 -4.72 -0.03 -2.02
C LEU A 169 -4.05 1.14 -2.75
N LEU A 170 -2.71 1.14 -2.84
CA LEU A 170 -1.93 2.31 -3.28
C LEU A 170 -1.29 2.13 -4.66
N THR A 171 -1.39 0.95 -5.27
CA THR A 171 -0.79 0.69 -6.59
C THR A 171 -1.78 0.17 -7.62
N ASP A 172 -2.90 -0.46 -7.22
CA ASP A 172 -3.90 -1.03 -8.15
C ASP A 172 -5.05 -0.02 -8.45
N ASP A 173 -5.43 0.84 -7.50
CA ASP A 173 -6.34 1.99 -7.77
C ASP A 173 -5.63 3.17 -8.48
N ASP A 174 -4.31 3.04 -8.68
CA ASP A 174 -3.42 4.14 -9.01
C ASP A 174 -3.20 4.34 -10.52
N LEU A 175 -3.59 3.36 -11.36
CA LEU A 175 -3.55 3.53 -12.81
C LEU A 175 -4.57 4.60 -13.29
N SER A 176 -5.72 4.69 -12.63
CA SER A 176 -6.78 5.64 -12.96
C SER A 176 -6.47 7.06 -12.47
N ASN A 177 -5.86 7.21 -11.29
CA ASN A 177 -5.56 8.52 -10.73
C ASN A 177 -4.33 9.16 -11.40
N ARG A 178 -3.30 8.38 -11.78
CA ARG A 178 -2.17 8.89 -12.58
C ARG A 178 -2.58 9.39 -13.98
N LEU A 179 -3.52 8.72 -14.66
CA LEU A 179 -4.09 9.22 -15.93
C LEU A 179 -4.89 10.52 -15.75
N ALA A 180 -5.56 10.70 -14.61
CA ALA A 180 -6.38 11.88 -14.33
C ALA A 180 -5.54 13.09 -13.87
N GLU A 181 -4.47 12.88 -13.11
CA GLU A 181 -3.57 13.96 -12.66
C GLU A 181 -2.64 14.46 -13.77
N ASP A 182 -2.09 13.57 -14.62
CA ASP A 182 -1.30 13.99 -15.77
C ASP A 182 -2.14 14.78 -16.80
N ALA A 183 -3.39 14.38 -17.04
CA ALA A 183 -4.29 15.11 -17.94
C ALA A 183 -4.67 16.51 -17.42
N ARG A 184 -4.77 16.71 -16.09
CA ARG A 184 -5.04 18.04 -15.50
C ARG A 184 -3.80 18.92 -15.44
N ARG A 185 -2.61 18.34 -15.27
CA ARG A 185 -1.34 19.10 -15.18
C ARG A 185 -0.81 19.52 -16.56
N ASP A 186 -1.10 18.75 -17.62
CA ASP A 186 -0.71 19.07 -19.00
C ASP A 186 -1.73 19.97 -19.73
N GLY A 187 -3.03 19.77 -19.50
CA GLY A 187 -4.10 20.57 -20.13
C GLY A 187 -4.19 22.05 -19.68
N LEU A 188 -3.56 22.41 -18.56
CA LEU A 188 -3.50 23.79 -18.05
C LEU A 188 -2.31 24.59 -18.57
N ARG A 189 -1.32 23.94 -19.21
CA ARG A 189 -0.14 24.62 -19.75
C ARG A 189 -0.31 24.97 -21.24
N GLU A 190 -1.13 24.23 -21.99
CA GLU A 190 -1.39 24.48 -23.43
C GLU A 190 -2.40 25.61 -23.69
N ALA A 191 -3.25 25.98 -22.72
CA ALA A 191 -4.28 27.01 -22.91
C ALA A 191 -3.83 28.46 -22.64
N THR A 192 -2.58 28.70 -22.24
CA THR A 192 -2.08 30.04 -21.88
C THR A 192 -1.01 30.61 -22.82
N GLU A 193 -0.64 29.90 -23.88
CA GLU A 193 0.43 30.34 -24.81
C GLU A 193 -0.09 30.89 -26.16
N ASP A 194 -1.31 31.43 -26.23
CA ASP A 194 -1.88 31.97 -27.49
C ASP A 194 -2.78 33.21 -27.34
N ILE A 195 -2.44 34.20 -26.48
CA ILE A 195 -3.23 35.46 -26.40
C ILE A 195 -2.42 36.79 -26.41
N GLU A 196 -1.09 36.81 -26.46
CA GLU A 196 -0.39 38.12 -26.47
C GLU A 196 0.77 38.19 -27.47
N THR A 197 0.49 38.35 -28.77
CA THR A 197 1.27 39.25 -29.67
C THR A 197 0.48 39.54 -30.95
N ASP A 198 -0.38 40.56 -30.93
CA ASP A 198 -0.56 41.50 -32.06
C ASP A 198 -1.46 42.67 -31.63
N VAL A 199 -0.91 43.86 -31.33
CA VAL A 199 -1.37 45.18 -31.84
C VAL A 199 -0.30 46.26 -31.56
N SER A 200 0.45 46.61 -32.62
CA SER A 200 0.95 47.93 -33.07
C SER A 200 1.18 49.12 -32.10
N LEU A 201 2.37 49.73 -32.21
CA LEU A 201 2.57 51.17 -32.42
C LEU A 201 3.91 51.48 -33.11
#